data_AF-A0A7J2VV28-F1
#
_entry.id   AF-A0A7J2VV28-F1
#
_cell.length_a   1.000
_cell.length_b   1.000
_cell.length_c   1.000
_cell.angle_alpha   90.00
_cell.angle_beta   90.00
_cell.angle_gamma   90.00
#
_symmetry.space_group_name_H-M   'P 1'
#
loop_
_entity.id
_entity.type
_entity.pdbx_description
1 polymer ?
#
loop_
_entity_poly.entity_id
_entity_poly.type
_entity_poly.pdbx_seq_one_letter_code
_entity_poly.pdbx_strand_id
1 'polypeptide(L)'
;MKDWKNLLDDRTREELKELIDRAAKYRCAYSQADDVRIAQIWVALAEIAKDLKEIKEKLGKVEEPFKTIVEIGEEEKRKAIQRIIEEIIKPADKETQEVTRKLVDTLMKF
;
A
#
# COMPACT_ATOMS: atom_id res chain seq x y z
N MET A 1 -41.70 1.29 15.43
CA MET A 1 -40.38 1.91 15.17
C MET A 1 -40.06 1.66 13.71
N LYS A 2 -39.75 2.67 12.89
CA LYS A 2 -39.33 2.43 11.49
C LYS A 2 -38.01 1.65 11.53
N ASP A 3 -37.86 0.63 10.69
CA ASP A 3 -36.57 -0.03 10.51
C ASP A 3 -35.60 1.03 9.98
N TRP A 4 -34.57 1.33 10.77
CA TRP A 4 -33.57 2.34 10.44
C TRP A 4 -32.79 1.96 9.17
N LYS A 5 -32.74 0.67 8.81
CA LYS A 5 -32.13 0.20 7.56
C LYS A 5 -32.86 0.71 6.32
N ASN A 6 -34.13 1.09 6.45
CA ASN A 6 -34.87 1.72 5.36
C ASN A 6 -34.40 3.15 5.06
N LEU A 7 -33.59 3.74 5.95
CA LEU A 7 -32.96 5.05 5.76
C LEU A 7 -31.62 4.95 5.02
N LEU A 8 -31.09 3.74 4.83
CA LEU A 8 -29.88 3.48 4.07
C LEU A 8 -30.21 3.36 2.58
N ASP A 9 -29.28 3.73 1.71
CA ASP A 9 -29.35 3.42 0.28
C ASP A 9 -29.16 1.92 0.02
N ASP A 10 -29.53 1.46 -1.18
CA ASP A 10 -29.51 0.03 -1.54
C ASP A 10 -28.12 -0.58 -1.43
N ARG A 11 -27.07 0.17 -1.81
CA ARG A 11 -25.69 -0.32 -1.75
C ARG A 11 -25.27 -0.53 -0.30
N THR A 12 -25.49 0.46 0.56
CA THR A 12 -25.16 0.34 1.98
C THR A 12 -25.93 -0.80 2.66
N ARG A 13 -27.19 -1.05 2.26
CA ARG A 13 -27.96 -2.20 2.76
C ARG A 13 -27.35 -3.54 2.36
N GLU A 14 -26.91 -3.68 1.11
CA GLU A 14 -26.30 -4.93 0.65
C GLU A 14 -24.93 -5.15 1.33
N GLU A 15 -24.09 -4.13 1.43
CA GLU A 15 -22.81 -4.19 2.15
C GLU A 15 -23.01 -4.62 3.63
N LEU A 16 -24.03 -4.07 4.29
CA LEU A 16 -24.38 -4.45 5.66
C LEU A 16 -24.87 -5.90 5.76
N LYS A 17 -25.67 -6.35 4.79
CA LYS A 17 -26.19 -7.73 4.75
C LYS A 17 -25.05 -8.73 4.54
N GLU A 18 -24.14 -8.46 3.61
CA GLU A 18 -22.94 -9.29 3.40
C GLU A 18 -22.09 -9.38 4.68
N LEU A 19 -21.88 -8.26 5.38
CA LEU A 19 -21.16 -8.26 6.65
C LEU A 19 -21.85 -9.10 7.73
N ILE A 20 -23.18 -9.02 7.84
CA ILE A 20 -23.98 -9.84 8.76
C ILE A 20 -23.85 -11.32 8.42
N ASP A 21 -23.92 -11.68 7.13
CA ASP A 21 -23.81 -13.07 6.67
C ASP A 21 -22.42 -13.64 6.94
N ARG A 22 -21.36 -12.83 6.78
CA ARG A 22 -20.00 -13.22 7.18
C ARG A 22 -19.88 -13.44 8.68
N ALA A 23 -20.42 -12.52 9.48
CA ALA A 23 -20.43 -12.65 10.95
C ALA A 23 -21.24 -13.88 11.40
N ALA A 24 -22.30 -14.26 10.68
CA ALA A 24 -23.16 -15.39 11.01
C ALA A 24 -22.42 -16.74 11.04
N LYS A 25 -21.26 -16.85 10.36
CA LYS A 25 -20.37 -18.04 10.46
C LYS A 25 -19.92 -18.34 11.88
N TYR A 26 -19.88 -17.32 12.75
CA TYR A 26 -19.48 -17.45 14.16
C TYR A 26 -20.67 -17.43 15.12
N ARG A 27 -21.87 -17.74 14.63
CA ARG A 27 -23.10 -17.74 15.45
C ARG A 27 -22.94 -18.58 16.71
N CYS A 28 -22.33 -19.76 16.60
CA CYS A 28 -22.07 -20.63 17.76
C CYS A 28 -21.25 -19.95 18.86
N ALA A 29 -20.37 -18.99 18.52
CA ALA A 29 -19.56 -18.27 19.50
C ALA A 29 -20.35 -17.10 20.12
N TYR A 30 -20.89 -16.20 19.29
CA TYR A 30 -21.55 -15.00 19.81
C TYR A 30 -22.91 -15.30 20.48
N SER A 31 -23.57 -16.43 20.15
CA SER A 31 -24.84 -16.82 20.79
C SER A 31 -24.68 -17.26 22.25
N GLN A 32 -23.45 -17.55 22.68
CA GLN A 32 -23.14 -17.94 24.06
C GLN A 32 -22.73 -16.75 24.93
N ALA A 33 -22.63 -15.55 24.35
CA ALA A 33 -22.24 -14.34 25.07
C ALA A 33 -23.41 -13.76 25.88
N ASP A 34 -23.08 -13.11 27.01
CA ASP A 34 -24.06 -12.42 27.85
C ASP A 34 -24.86 -11.36 27.08
N ASP A 35 -24.20 -10.63 26.18
CA ASP A 35 -24.85 -9.78 25.19
C ASP A 35 -24.52 -10.24 23.77
N VAL A 36 -25.43 -11.03 23.22
CA VAL A 36 -25.37 -11.58 21.86
C VAL A 36 -25.21 -10.49 20.79
N ARG A 37 -25.85 -9.33 20.97
CA ARG A 37 -25.82 -8.24 19.97
C ARG A 37 -24.47 -7.56 19.96
N ILE A 38 -23.92 -7.28 21.14
CA ILE A 38 -22.56 -6.72 21.27
C ILE A 38 -21.54 -7.71 20.73
N ALA A 39 -21.64 -9.00 21.07
CA ALA A 39 -20.74 -10.03 20.57
C ALA A 39 -20.82 -10.17 19.04
N GLN A 40 -22.01 -10.10 18.45
CA GLN A 40 -22.18 -10.11 16.99
C GLN A 40 -21.51 -8.91 16.32
N ILE A 41 -21.57 -7.71 16.92
CA ILE A 41 -20.88 -6.52 16.43
C ILE A 41 -19.36 -6.71 16.48
N TRP A 42 -18.81 -7.27 17.57
CA TRP A 42 -17.38 -7.57 17.67
C TRP A 42 -16.91 -8.56 16.61
N VAL A 43 -17.71 -9.59 16.34
CA VAL A 43 -17.44 -10.55 15.26
C VAL A 43 -17.45 -9.86 13.89
N ALA A 44 -18.44 -9.01 13.61
CA ALA A 44 -18.49 -8.25 12.37
C ALA A 44 -17.26 -7.32 12.22
N LEU A 45 -16.86 -6.64 13.30
CA LEU A 45 -15.66 -5.81 13.31
C LEU A 45 -14.39 -6.63 13.05
N ALA A 46 -14.30 -7.85 13.60
CA ALA A 46 -13.19 -8.76 13.34
C ALA A 46 -13.13 -9.20 11.87
N GLU A 47 -14.27 -9.41 11.19
CA GLU A 47 -14.29 -9.69 9.75
C GLU A 47 -13.77 -8.48 8.93
N ILE A 48 -14.17 -7.25 9.27
CA ILE A 48 -13.63 -6.04 8.64
C ILE A 48 -12.11 -5.92 8.88
N ALA A 49 -11.65 -6.21 10.10
CA ALA A 49 -10.23 -6.16 10.42
C ALA A 49 -9.40 -7.17 9.60
N LYS A 50 -9.98 -8.33 9.25
CA LYS A 50 -9.34 -9.30 8.34
C LYS A 50 -9.23 -8.73 6.92
N ASP A 51 -10.30 -8.14 6.39
CA ASP A 51 -10.28 -7.50 5.07
C ASP A 51 -9.18 -6.42 5.01
N LEU A 52 -9.11 -5.56 6.03
CA LEU A 52 -8.08 -4.52 6.13
C LEU A 52 -6.65 -5.10 6.18
N LYS A 53 -6.46 -6.21 6.88
CA LYS A 53 -5.15 -6.89 6.93
C LYS A 53 -4.78 -7.46 5.57
N GLU A 54 -5.71 -8.10 4.88
CA GLU A 54 -5.49 -8.67 3.56
C GLU A 54 -5.18 -7.58 2.51
N ILE A 55 -5.92 -6.46 2.55
CA ILE A 55 -5.67 -5.30 1.69
C ILE A 55 -4.26 -4.74 1.94
N LYS A 56 -3.86 -4.56 3.20
CA LYS A 56 -2.51 -4.09 3.55
C LYS A 56 -1.42 -5.04 3.05
N GLU A 57 -1.63 -6.34 3.17
CA GLU A 57 -0.68 -7.33 2.67
C GLU A 57 -0.55 -7.28 1.14
N LYS A 58 -1.69 -7.22 0.43
CA LYS A 58 -1.71 -7.07 -1.04
C LYS A 58 -1.05 -5.78 -1.49
N LEU A 59 -1.31 -4.67 -0.79
CA LEU A 59 -0.69 -3.39 -1.09
C LEU A 59 0.83 -3.44 -0.86
N GLY A 60 1.28 -4.03 0.24
CA GLY A 60 2.72 -4.22 0.50
C GLY A 60 3.43 -5.01 -0.60
N LYS A 61 2.80 -6.07 -1.12
CA LYS A 61 3.32 -6.87 -2.25
C LYS A 61 3.43 -6.08 -3.56
N VAL A 62 2.68 -4.99 -3.70
CA VAL A 62 2.69 -4.12 -4.88
C VAL A 62 3.69 -2.97 -4.69
N GLU A 63 3.75 -2.37 -3.51
CA GLU A 63 4.65 -1.25 -3.19
C GLU A 63 6.13 -1.62 -3.30
N GLU A 64 6.52 -2.82 -2.86
CA GLU A 64 7.92 -3.25 -2.84
C GLU A 64 8.55 -3.39 -4.25
N PRO A 65 7.89 -4.05 -5.23
CA PRO A 65 8.33 -4.02 -6.61
C PRO A 65 8.41 -2.61 -7.20
N PHE A 66 7.44 -1.73 -6.90
CA PHE A 66 7.47 -0.35 -7.42
C PHE A 66 8.65 0.44 -6.88
N LYS A 67 8.98 0.32 -5.59
CA LYS A 67 10.20 0.93 -5.01
C LYS A 67 11.45 0.42 -5.71
N THR A 68 11.53 -0.90 -5.93
CA THR A 68 12.67 -1.52 -6.62
C THR A 68 12.80 -1.01 -8.07
N ILE A 69 11.69 -0.86 -8.79
CA ILE A 69 11.68 -0.32 -10.16
C ILE A 69 12.16 1.13 -10.18
N VAL A 70 11.74 1.95 -9.21
CA VAL A 70 12.20 3.34 -9.08
C VAL A 70 13.71 3.39 -8.81
N GLU A 71 14.21 2.59 -7.86
CA GLU A 71 15.64 2.52 -7.55
C GLU A 71 16.49 2.09 -8.75
N ILE A 72 16.05 1.07 -9.50
CA ILE A 72 16.71 0.64 -10.74
C ILE A 72 16.70 1.77 -11.77
N GLY A 73 15.58 2.47 -11.93
CA GLY A 73 15.46 3.61 -12.85
C GLY A 73 16.40 4.76 -12.50
N GLU A 74 16.51 5.10 -11.21
CA GLU A 74 17.45 6.12 -10.72
C GLU A 74 18.91 5.73 -10.94
N GLU A 75 19.26 4.46 -10.70
CA GLU A 75 20.61 3.96 -10.91
C GLU A 75 20.99 3.94 -12.41
N GLU A 76 20.08 3.51 -13.28
CA GLU A 76 20.33 3.55 -14.73
C GLU A 76 20.41 5.00 -15.27
N LYS A 77 19.58 5.92 -14.74
CA LYS A 77 19.71 7.37 -15.03
C LYS A 77 21.10 7.88 -14.65
N ARG A 78 21.57 7.53 -13.45
CA ARG A 78 22.91 7.92 -12.97
C ARG A 78 24.01 7.38 -13.89
N LYS A 79 23.96 6.09 -14.24
CA LYS A 79 24.94 5.47 -15.16
C LYS A 79 24.95 6.13 -16.53
N ALA A 80 23.77 6.45 -17.07
CA ALA A 80 23.66 7.14 -18.36
C ALA A 80 24.30 8.53 -18.31
N ILE A 81 23.99 9.32 -17.28
CA ILE A 81 24.59 10.66 -17.07
C ILE A 81 26.11 10.56 -16.88
N GLN A 82 26.58 9.59 -16.08
CA GLN A 82 28.01 9.34 -15.87
C GLN A 82 28.73 9.08 -17.20
N ARG A 83 28.21 8.15 -18.02
CA ARG A 83 28.81 7.82 -19.33
C ARG A 83 28.90 9.04 -20.24
N ILE A 84 27.81 9.82 -20.34
CA ILE A 84 27.79 11.03 -21.17
C ILE A 84 28.85 12.03 -20.70
N ILE A 85 28.96 12.27 -19.39
CA ILE A 85 29.94 13.22 -18.85
C ILE A 85 31.38 12.72 -19.05
N GLU A 86 31.63 11.43 -18.80
CA GLU A 86 32.96 10.84 -18.98
C GLU A 86 33.43 10.91 -20.44
N GLU A 87 32.52 10.73 -21.41
CA GLU A 87 32.83 10.89 -22.83
C GLU A 87 33.19 12.33 -23.20
N ILE A 88 32.57 13.32 -22.55
CA ILE A 88 32.80 14.75 -22.79
C ILE A 88 34.08 15.24 -22.11
N ILE A 89 34.23 14.96 -20.81
CA ILE A 89 35.31 15.50 -19.97
C ILE A 89 36.59 14.67 -20.10
N LYS A 90 36.48 13.37 -20.35
CA LYS A 90 37.61 12.41 -20.41
C LYS A 90 38.57 12.58 -19.22
N PRO A 91 38.08 12.43 -17.98
CA PRO A 91 38.87 12.71 -16.79
C PRO A 91 40.11 11.80 -16.71
N ALA A 92 41.29 12.39 -16.55
CA ALA A 92 42.58 11.70 -16.58
C ALA A 92 43.29 11.70 -15.21
N ASP A 93 42.91 12.62 -14.32
CA ASP A 93 43.53 12.84 -13.02
C ASP A 93 42.46 12.88 -11.91
N LYS A 94 42.90 12.85 -10.65
CA LYS A 94 41.99 12.80 -9.51
C LYS A 94 41.10 14.04 -9.36
N GLU A 95 41.58 15.20 -9.79
CA GLU A 95 40.82 16.45 -9.71
C GLU A 95 39.69 16.45 -10.76
N THR A 96 39.99 16.04 -11.99
CA THR A 96 38.98 15.91 -13.06
C THR A 96 37.96 14.79 -12.80
N GLN A 97 38.35 13.72 -12.11
CA GLN A 97 37.41 12.69 -11.63
C GLN A 97 36.44 13.23 -10.58
N GLU A 98 36.92 14.02 -9.62
CA GLU A 98 36.08 14.62 -8.59
C GLU A 98 35.10 15.66 -9.16
N VAL A 99 35.54 16.46 -10.14
CA VAL A 99 34.66 17.39 -10.87
C VAL A 99 33.58 16.65 -11.65
N THR A 100 33.95 15.57 -12.34
CA THR A 100 33.01 14.70 -13.07
C THR A 100 31.93 14.15 -12.15
N ARG A 101 32.32 13.64 -10.97
CA ARG A 101 31.37 13.10 -9.98
C ARG A 101 30.39 14.16 -9.47
N LYS A 102 30.88 15.36 -9.12
CA LYS A 102 30.03 16.48 -8.66
C LYS A 102 29.05 16.94 -9.74
N LEU A 103 29.46 16.91 -11.01
CA LEU A 103 28.60 17.27 -12.12
C LEU A 103 27.47 16.25 -12.29
N VAL A 104 27.77 14.96 -12.22
CA VAL A 104 26.78 13.88 -12.25
C VAL A 104 25.77 14.02 -11.10
N ASP A 105 26.24 14.27 -9.87
CA ASP A 105 25.36 14.48 -8.72
C ASP A 105 24.50 15.74 -8.85
N THR A 106 24.97 16.77 -9.56
CA THR A 106 24.20 17.97 -9.85
C THR A 106 23.11 17.70 -10.88
N LEU A 107 23.43 16.96 -11.94
CA LEU A 107 22.47 16.59 -12.98
C LEU A 107 21.40 15.60 -12.51
N MET A 108 21.72 14.76 -11.52
CA MET A 108 20.72 13.87 -10.90
C MET A 108 19.60 14.62 -10.16
N LYS A 109 19.78 15.90 -9.82
CA LYS A 109 18.79 16.74 -9.12
C LYS A 109 17.76 17.40 -10.04
N PHE A 110 17.96 17.34 -11.36
CA PHE A 110 17.03 17.83 -12.39
C PHE A 110 16.23 16.67 -13.00
#